data_AF-A0AB34X0A2-F1
#
_entry.id   AF-A0AB34X0A2-F1
#
_cell.length_a   1.000
_cell.length_b   1.000
_cell.length_c   1.000
_cell.angle_alpha   90.00
_cell.angle_beta   90.00
_cell.angle_gamma   90.00
#
_symmetry.space_group_name_H-M   'P 1'
#
loop_
_entity.id
_entity.type
_entity.pdbx_description
1 polymer ?
#
loop_
_entity_poly.entity_id
_entity_poly.type
_entity_poly.pdbx_seq_one_letter_code
_entity_poly.pdbx_strand_id
1 'polypeptide(L)'
;MVSNAAAQARENARRGDGKFGVQQKAESGLSLVPDDEYFNHSQEMKNVYVDEGENTIETYTDEMGNLNREYLPAMIIYRPNGTIEQEVYARYGVLQAVKGYHENGSLALEEIYQGGQLHSYTHPAKVTYDEKGKKNFEEWRVNGALHRIGGPAKVTYWPNGRPARASFYFQGELLIIRSYDESGREVTFDPID
;
A
#
# COMPACT_ATOMS: atom_id res chain seq x y z
N MET A 1 25.90 -20.69 21.11
CA MET A 1 27.01 -19.99 20.42
C MET A 1 26.85 -20.17 18.92
N VAL A 2 26.30 -19.16 18.23
CA VAL A 2 26.69 -18.77 16.87
C VAL A 2 26.58 -17.26 16.85
N SER A 3 27.72 -16.58 16.82
CA SER A 3 27.86 -15.13 16.81
C SER A 3 27.52 -14.60 15.41
N ASN A 4 26.50 -13.75 15.28
CA ASN A 4 26.21 -13.12 13.99
C ASN A 4 27.07 -11.86 13.83
N ALA A 5 28.23 -12.01 13.18
CA ALA A 5 29.22 -10.96 12.96
C ALA A 5 28.65 -9.70 12.28
N ALA A 6 27.50 -9.81 11.62
CA ALA A 6 26.78 -8.69 11.01
C ALA A 6 26.17 -7.71 12.05
N ALA A 7 25.76 -8.20 13.23
CA ALA A 7 25.23 -7.35 14.31
C ALA A 7 26.36 -6.54 14.97
N GLN A 8 27.53 -7.16 15.16
CA GLN A 8 28.70 -6.51 15.76
C GLN A 8 29.28 -5.41 14.84
N ALA A 9 29.23 -5.60 13.52
CA ALA A 9 29.69 -4.61 12.54
C ALA A 9 28.83 -3.33 12.53
N ARG A 10 27.51 -3.45 12.77
CA ARG A 10 26.59 -2.30 12.81
C ARG A 10 26.72 -1.48 14.09
N GLU A 11 27.12 -2.09 15.21
CA GLU A 11 27.31 -1.38 16.48
C GLU A 11 28.66 -0.62 16.52
N ASN A 12 29.70 -1.14 15.88
CA ASN A 12 31.02 -0.50 15.84
C ASN A 12 31.06 0.75 14.95
N ALA A 13 30.21 0.84 13.93
CA ALA A 13 30.06 2.05 13.10
C ALA A 13 29.37 3.21 13.84
N ARG A 14 28.72 2.95 14.99
CA ARG A 14 27.99 3.95 15.79
C ARG A 14 28.83 4.59 16.90
N ARG A 15 30.05 4.10 17.15
CA ARG A 15 30.90 4.48 18.31
C ARG A 15 32.20 5.21 17.94
N GLY A 16 32.39 5.59 16.69
CA GLY A 16 33.51 6.42 16.27
C GLY A 16 33.03 7.79 15.82
N ASP A 17 32.96 8.73 16.76
CA ASP A 17 33.26 10.16 16.59
C ASP A 17 32.68 10.97 17.76
N GLY A 18 33.24 10.72 18.94
CA GLY A 18 33.06 11.61 20.08
C GLY A 18 34.20 12.63 20.13
N LYS A 19 33.94 13.89 19.77
CA LYS A 19 34.77 15.04 20.18
C LYS A 19 33.96 16.34 20.34
N PHE A 20 33.69 16.62 21.62
CA PHE A 20 33.71 17.93 22.32
C PHE A 20 32.50 18.89 22.26
N GLY A 21 31.94 19.15 23.44
CA GLY A 21 31.82 20.53 23.95
C GLY A 21 30.40 21.02 24.24
N VAL A 22 29.97 20.94 25.50
CA VAL A 22 28.90 21.78 26.04
C VAL A 22 29.41 23.22 26.13
N GLN A 23 28.78 24.16 25.42
CA GLN A 23 28.81 25.59 25.76
C GLN A 23 27.43 26.22 25.50
N GLN A 24 26.78 26.68 26.57
CA GLN A 24 25.77 27.73 26.50
C GLN A 24 26.45 29.03 26.07
N LYS A 25 25.85 29.74 25.10
CA LYS A 25 26.07 31.18 24.93
C LYS A 25 24.77 31.86 24.52
N ALA A 26 24.42 32.89 25.31
CA ALA A 26 23.46 33.92 24.97
C ALA A 26 24.17 35.06 24.19
N GLU A 27 23.36 36.03 23.73
CA GLU A 27 23.64 37.27 22.97
C GLU A 27 23.47 37.15 21.44
N SER A 28 22.94 38.12 20.69
CA SER A 28 22.06 39.28 20.91
C SER A 28 21.69 39.86 19.51
N GLY A 29 20.46 40.35 19.37
CA GLY A 29 19.88 41.27 18.36
C GLY A 29 20.43 41.41 16.93
N LEU A 30 19.57 41.21 15.91
CA LEU A 30 18.85 42.28 15.19
C LEU A 30 17.86 41.67 14.16
N SER A 31 16.66 42.26 14.07
CA SER A 31 15.46 41.73 13.43
C SER A 31 15.31 42.08 11.95
N LEU A 32 14.60 41.26 11.16
CA LEU A 32 13.65 41.70 10.11
C LEU A 32 12.57 40.62 9.86
N VAL A 33 11.40 40.83 10.51
CA VAL A 33 9.96 40.59 10.16
C VAL A 33 9.51 39.26 9.49
N PRO A 34 8.38 38.64 9.95
CA PRO A 34 7.95 37.29 9.59
C PRO A 34 6.94 37.28 8.43
N ASP A 35 7.01 36.26 7.57
CA ASP A 35 5.90 35.82 6.72
C ASP A 35 6.23 34.40 6.25
N ASP A 36 5.60 33.42 6.90
CA ASP A 36 5.10 32.15 6.32
C ASP A 36 4.49 31.33 7.48
N GLU A 37 3.42 31.87 8.07
CA GLU A 37 2.40 31.00 8.65
C GLU A 37 1.81 30.13 7.52
N TYR A 38 1.44 28.89 7.85
CA TYR A 38 0.80 27.87 7.01
C TYR A 38 1.68 26.79 6.35
N PHE A 39 2.61 26.19 7.10
CA PHE A 39 2.66 24.72 7.13
C PHE A 39 2.79 24.28 8.58
N ASN A 40 1.65 24.13 9.25
CA ASN A 40 1.56 23.29 10.42
C ASN A 40 1.76 21.85 9.92
N HIS A 41 3.01 21.46 9.63
CA HIS A 41 3.36 20.06 9.51
C HIS A 41 3.03 19.45 10.85
N SER A 42 1.82 18.88 10.97
CA SER A 42 1.48 17.98 12.07
C SER A 42 2.69 17.07 12.26
N GLN A 43 3.32 17.12 13.43
CA GLN A 43 4.55 16.38 13.64
C GLN A 43 4.24 14.90 13.46
N GLU A 44 4.69 14.34 12.34
CA GLU A 44 4.50 12.94 12.01
C GLU A 44 5.31 12.11 13.01
N MET A 45 4.63 11.28 13.79
CA MET A 45 5.27 10.40 14.76
C MET A 45 5.58 9.06 14.11
N LYS A 46 6.87 8.71 14.01
CA LYS A 46 7.32 7.40 13.53
C LYS A 46 7.44 6.42 14.71
N ASN A 47 6.75 5.28 14.62
CA ASN A 47 6.89 4.17 15.56
C ASN A 47 7.35 2.90 14.84
N VAL A 48 8.15 2.07 15.51
CA VAL A 48 8.63 0.79 14.99
C VAL A 48 8.43 -0.31 16.03
N TYR A 49 7.82 -1.41 15.64
CA TYR A 49 7.60 -2.58 16.49
C TYR A 49 7.80 -3.88 15.71
N VAL A 50 7.86 -5.00 16.42
CA VAL A 50 7.99 -6.35 15.86
C VAL A 50 6.78 -7.16 16.30
N ASP A 51 6.09 -7.80 15.35
CA ASP A 51 4.93 -8.65 15.66
C ASP A 51 5.34 -10.08 16.07
N GLU A 52 4.36 -10.93 16.38
CA GLU A 52 4.59 -12.33 16.77
C GLU A 52 5.22 -13.18 15.66
N GLY A 53 5.12 -12.75 14.40
CA GLY A 53 5.72 -13.39 13.22
C GLY A 53 7.12 -12.89 12.91
N GLU A 54 7.74 -12.09 13.78
CA GLU A 54 9.01 -11.39 13.56
C GLU A 54 9.00 -10.37 12.42
N ASN A 55 7.81 -9.96 11.95
CA ASN A 55 7.70 -8.87 10.98
C ASN A 55 8.02 -7.56 11.68
N THR A 56 8.81 -6.71 11.02
CA THR A 56 9.02 -5.34 11.48
C THR A 56 7.93 -4.46 10.91
N ILE A 57 7.26 -3.68 11.76
CA ILE A 57 6.18 -2.80 11.34
C ILE A 57 6.58 -1.36 11.66
N GLU A 58 6.68 -0.53 10.62
CA GLU A 58 6.86 0.91 10.74
C GLU A 58 5.51 1.60 10.57
N THR A 59 5.15 2.50 11.49
CA THR A 59 3.94 3.32 11.40
C THR A 59 4.27 4.80 11.52
N TYR A 60 3.45 5.62 10.87
CA TYR A 60 3.52 7.07 10.84
C TYR A 60 2.14 7.60 11.23
N THR A 61 2.06 8.31 12.36
CA THR A 61 0.79 8.76 12.94
C THR A 61 0.73 10.26 13.14
N ASP A 62 -0.49 10.79 13.17
CA ASP A 62 -0.76 12.13 13.70
C ASP A 62 -0.63 12.18 15.24
N GLU A 63 -0.77 13.37 15.82
CA GLU A 63 -0.70 13.63 17.27
C GLU A 63 -1.75 12.86 18.10
N MET A 64 -2.83 12.41 17.47
CA MET A 64 -3.89 11.62 18.10
C MET A 64 -3.62 10.10 18.00
N GLY A 65 -2.54 9.70 17.33
CA GLY A 65 -2.18 8.30 17.12
C GLY A 65 -2.85 7.65 15.90
N ASN A 66 -3.54 8.41 15.05
CA ASN A 66 -4.14 7.86 13.85
C ASN A 66 -3.08 7.72 12.75
N LEU A 67 -3.13 6.64 11.95
CA LEU A 67 -2.28 6.50 10.77
C LEU A 67 -2.45 7.71 9.84
N ASN A 68 -1.37 8.43 9.59
CA ASN A 68 -1.39 9.65 8.82
C ASN A 68 -0.03 9.91 8.18
N ARG A 69 0.00 9.89 6.85
CA ARG A 69 1.18 10.28 6.09
C ARG A 69 0.79 10.82 4.73
N GLU A 70 1.36 11.96 4.34
CA GLU A 70 1.05 12.57 3.06
C GLU A 70 1.80 11.85 1.92
N TYR A 71 1.05 11.29 0.95
CA TYR A 71 1.54 10.61 -0.27
C TYR A 71 2.40 9.35 -0.07
N LEU A 72 2.89 9.08 1.13
CA LEU A 72 3.71 7.93 1.48
C LEU A 72 2.93 6.91 2.33
N PRO A 73 3.41 5.67 2.45
CA PRO A 73 2.78 4.69 3.32
C PRO A 73 2.80 5.16 4.77
N ALA A 74 1.62 5.20 5.39
CA ALA A 74 1.45 5.47 6.81
C ALA A 74 1.76 4.22 7.65
N MET A 75 1.75 3.03 7.06
CA MET A 75 2.27 1.81 7.66
C MET A 75 3.00 0.97 6.63
N ILE A 76 4.15 0.42 7.02
CA ILE A 76 4.97 -0.48 6.20
C ILE A 76 5.26 -1.73 7.02
N ILE A 77 4.92 -2.88 6.47
CA ILE A 77 5.17 -4.18 7.08
C ILE A 77 6.31 -4.83 6.32
N TYR A 78 7.40 -5.13 7.03
CA TYR A 78 8.58 -5.82 6.52
C TYR A 78 8.57 -7.24 7.03
N ARG A 79 8.82 -8.21 6.15
CA ARG A 79 9.08 -9.60 6.49
C ARG A 79 10.35 -9.74 7.33
N PRO A 80 10.59 -10.88 8.00
CA PRO A 80 11.79 -11.08 8.81
C PRO A 80 13.10 -10.99 8.01
N ASN A 81 13.05 -11.29 6.70
CA ASN A 81 14.18 -11.14 5.79
C ASN A 81 14.44 -9.67 5.35
N GLY A 82 13.61 -8.72 5.79
CA GLY A 82 13.69 -7.30 5.49
C GLY A 82 13.02 -6.86 4.18
N THR A 83 12.41 -7.75 3.41
CA THR A 83 11.61 -7.33 2.23
C THR A 83 10.25 -6.78 2.67
N ILE A 84 9.69 -5.86 1.88
CA ILE A 84 8.37 -5.31 2.16
C ILE A 84 7.32 -6.37 1.84
N GLU A 85 6.40 -6.59 2.76
CA GLU A 85 5.19 -7.38 2.57
C GLU A 85 4.01 -6.50 2.16
N GLN A 86 3.85 -5.36 2.84
CA GLN A 86 2.70 -4.50 2.66
C GLN A 86 3.02 -3.03 2.92
N GLU A 87 2.39 -2.17 2.14
CA GLU A 87 2.32 -0.73 2.35
C GLU A 87 0.86 -0.32 2.47
N VAL A 88 0.56 0.44 3.53
CA VAL A 88 -0.79 0.93 3.81
C VAL A 88 -0.76 2.45 3.82
N TYR A 89 -1.61 3.05 2.98
CA TYR A 89 -1.73 4.48 2.81
C TYR A 89 -2.98 4.95 3.54
N ALA A 90 -2.81 5.83 4.52
CA ALA A 90 -3.90 6.37 5.32
C ALA A 90 -3.66 7.85 5.66
N ARG A 91 -4.75 8.59 5.82
CA ARG A 91 -4.72 9.99 6.22
C ARG A 91 -5.78 10.22 7.30
N TYR A 92 -5.39 10.82 8.42
CA TYR A 92 -6.24 11.02 9.59
C TYR A 92 -7.00 9.74 10.01
N GLY A 93 -6.30 8.59 9.97
CA GLY A 93 -6.87 7.27 10.29
C GLY A 93 -7.75 6.66 9.20
N VAL A 94 -8.00 7.36 8.09
CA VAL A 94 -8.82 6.86 7.00
C VAL A 94 -7.96 6.14 5.97
N LEU A 95 -8.18 4.83 5.82
CA LEU A 95 -7.55 4.00 4.79
C LEU A 95 -7.88 4.52 3.39
N GLN A 96 -6.84 4.74 2.58
CA GLN A 96 -6.94 5.20 1.19
C GLN A 96 -6.54 4.11 0.21
N ALA A 97 -5.46 3.39 0.49
CA ALA A 97 -4.95 2.36 -0.40
C ALA A 97 -4.09 1.33 0.34
N VAL A 98 -3.95 0.17 -0.28
CA VAL A 98 -3.06 -0.91 0.15
C VAL A 98 -2.27 -1.39 -1.06
N LYS A 99 -0.96 -1.60 -0.87
CA LYS A 99 -0.12 -2.37 -1.79
C LYS A 99 0.44 -3.58 -1.05
N GLY A 100 0.38 -4.74 -1.69
CA GLY A 100 0.98 -5.97 -1.17
C GLY A 100 2.04 -6.49 -2.15
N TYR A 101 3.06 -7.16 -1.62
CA TYR A 101 4.22 -7.60 -2.39
C TYR A 101 4.50 -9.10 -2.16
N HIS A 102 4.90 -9.76 -3.26
CA HIS A 102 5.43 -11.12 -3.25
C HIS A 102 6.77 -11.18 -2.51
N GLU A 103 7.22 -12.36 -2.10
CA GLU A 103 8.51 -12.52 -1.39
C GLU A 103 9.70 -12.00 -2.20
N ASN A 104 9.63 -12.10 -3.53
CA ASN A 104 10.65 -11.58 -4.44
C ASN A 104 10.63 -10.04 -4.59
N GLY A 105 9.73 -9.34 -3.89
CA GLY A 105 9.56 -7.90 -3.91
C GLY A 105 8.71 -7.35 -5.07
N SER A 106 8.22 -8.21 -5.96
CA SER A 106 7.29 -7.78 -7.02
C SER A 106 5.91 -7.46 -6.44
N LEU A 107 5.24 -6.47 -7.04
CA LEU A 107 3.89 -6.06 -6.65
C LEU A 107 2.92 -7.24 -6.85
N ALA A 108 2.14 -7.56 -5.83
CA ALA A 108 1.18 -8.66 -5.81
C ALA A 108 -0.27 -8.17 -5.80
N LEU A 109 -0.52 -7.04 -5.15
CA LEU A 109 -1.86 -6.51 -4.86
C LEU A 109 -1.84 -4.98 -4.87
N GLU A 110 -2.88 -4.40 -5.45
CA GLU A 110 -3.23 -2.99 -5.26
C GLU A 110 -4.72 -2.89 -4.94
N GLU A 111 -5.06 -2.11 -3.92
CA GLU A 111 -6.44 -1.83 -3.52
C GLU A 111 -6.62 -0.35 -3.20
N ILE A 112 -7.76 0.22 -3.57
CA ILE A 112 -8.14 1.61 -3.32
C ILE A 112 -9.45 1.63 -2.54
N TYR A 113 -9.51 2.49 -1.53
CA TYR A 113 -10.59 2.58 -0.58
C TYR A 113 -11.17 3.99 -0.50
N GLN A 114 -12.49 4.07 -0.32
CA GLN A 114 -13.19 5.31 0.05
C GLN A 114 -14.24 4.95 1.11
N GLY A 115 -14.26 5.68 2.22
CA GLY A 115 -15.20 5.41 3.32
C GLY A 115 -15.08 4.00 3.91
N GLY A 116 -13.87 3.43 3.92
CA GLY A 116 -13.60 2.08 4.42
C GLY A 116 -14.02 0.95 3.48
N GLN A 117 -14.44 1.26 2.25
CA GLN A 117 -14.88 0.27 1.27
C GLN A 117 -14.02 0.35 0.01
N LEU A 118 -13.76 -0.78 -0.64
CA LEU A 118 -13.13 -0.82 -1.96
C LEU A 118 -13.90 0.07 -2.94
N HIS A 119 -13.21 1.01 -3.56
CA HIS A 119 -13.84 2.06 -4.35
C HIS A 119 -12.86 2.66 -5.36
N SER A 120 -13.28 2.79 -6.63
CA SER A 120 -12.64 3.66 -7.62
C SER A 120 -13.60 3.98 -8.78
N TYR A 121 -13.66 5.25 -9.20
CA TYR A 121 -14.48 5.68 -10.35
C TYR A 121 -13.79 5.49 -11.71
N THR A 122 -12.45 5.43 -11.72
CA THR A 122 -11.65 5.59 -12.95
C THR A 122 -10.80 4.37 -13.29
N HIS A 123 -10.43 3.58 -12.28
CA HIS A 123 -9.53 2.43 -12.41
C HIS A 123 -10.11 1.24 -11.63
N PRO A 124 -9.57 0.02 -11.76
CA PRO A 124 -9.94 -1.06 -10.85
C PRO A 124 -9.77 -0.61 -9.39
N ALA A 125 -10.73 -0.96 -8.54
CA ALA A 125 -10.59 -0.77 -7.09
C ALA A 125 -9.64 -1.82 -6.50
N LYS A 126 -9.47 -2.96 -7.18
CA LYS A 126 -8.53 -4.03 -6.82
C LYS A 126 -7.87 -4.62 -8.05
N VAL A 127 -6.57 -4.86 -7.97
CA VAL A 127 -5.77 -5.55 -8.98
C VAL A 127 -4.84 -6.54 -8.29
N THR A 128 -4.67 -7.73 -8.87
CA THR A 128 -3.63 -8.66 -8.44
C THR A 128 -2.73 -9.08 -9.59
N TYR A 129 -1.49 -9.40 -9.24
CA TYR A 129 -0.40 -9.66 -10.16
C TYR A 129 0.29 -10.98 -9.78
N ASP A 130 0.83 -11.69 -10.78
CA ASP A 130 1.78 -12.77 -10.53
C ASP A 130 3.19 -12.24 -10.21
N GLU A 131 4.10 -13.14 -9.83
CA GLU A 131 5.49 -12.80 -9.48
C GLU A 131 6.30 -12.19 -10.64
N LYS A 132 5.79 -12.25 -11.88
CA LYS A 132 6.39 -11.65 -13.08
C LYS A 132 5.78 -10.28 -13.38
N GLY A 133 4.91 -9.76 -12.51
CA GLY A 133 4.23 -8.48 -12.66
C GLY A 133 3.07 -8.51 -13.64
N LYS A 134 2.58 -9.70 -14.03
CA LYS A 134 1.46 -9.82 -14.95
C LYS A 134 0.15 -9.82 -14.17
N LYS A 135 -0.79 -8.95 -14.58
CA LYS A 135 -2.15 -8.95 -14.04
C LYS A 135 -2.82 -10.29 -14.25
N ASN A 136 -3.38 -10.85 -13.19
CA ASN A 136 -4.18 -12.07 -13.20
C ASN A 136 -5.65 -11.81 -12.80
N PHE A 137 -5.94 -10.67 -12.17
CA PHE A 137 -7.30 -10.26 -11.81
C PHE A 137 -7.45 -8.75 -11.64
N GLU A 138 -8.64 -8.25 -11.99
CA GLU A 138 -9.07 -6.88 -11.76
C GLU A 138 -10.54 -6.85 -11.32
N GLU A 139 -10.86 -5.94 -10.40
CA GLU A 139 -12.20 -5.73 -9.87
C GLU A 139 -12.50 -4.22 -9.74
N TRP A 140 -13.67 -3.81 -10.23
CA TRP A 140 -14.17 -2.45 -10.17
C TRP A 140 -15.32 -2.37 -9.16
N ARG A 141 -15.21 -1.39 -8.25
CA ARG A 141 -16.24 -1.12 -7.26
C ARG A 141 -16.49 0.37 -7.10
N VAL A 142 -17.75 0.71 -6.86
CA VAL A 142 -18.19 2.04 -6.44
C VAL A 142 -19.00 1.85 -5.16
N ASN A 143 -18.56 2.50 -4.09
CA ASN A 143 -19.14 2.40 -2.74
C ASN A 143 -19.29 0.94 -2.30
N GLY A 144 -18.21 0.17 -2.44
CA GLY A 144 -18.19 -1.24 -2.05
C GLY A 144 -19.02 -2.17 -2.94
N ALA A 145 -19.83 -1.67 -3.88
CA ALA A 145 -20.62 -2.50 -4.79
C ALA A 145 -19.89 -2.73 -6.12
N LEU A 146 -20.02 -3.93 -6.70
CA LEU A 146 -19.45 -4.25 -8.02
C LEU A 146 -20.11 -3.40 -9.09
N HIS A 147 -19.32 -2.58 -9.78
CA HIS A 147 -19.82 -1.62 -10.75
C HIS A 147 -18.75 -1.21 -11.75
N ARG A 148 -19.10 -1.22 -13.04
CA ARG A 148 -18.30 -0.62 -14.10
C ARG A 148 -19.16 -0.20 -15.28
N ILE A 149 -19.02 1.04 -15.73
CA ILE A 149 -19.72 1.53 -16.93
C ILE A 149 -19.00 1.00 -18.18
N GLY A 150 -19.76 0.37 -19.09
CA GLY A 150 -19.26 -0.05 -20.40
C GLY A 150 -18.33 -1.27 -20.39
N GLY A 151 -18.19 -1.98 -19.26
CA GLY A 151 -17.30 -3.13 -19.17
C GLY A 151 -17.60 -4.05 -17.98
N PRO A 152 -16.87 -5.17 -17.86
CA PRO A 152 -17.03 -6.10 -16.75
C PRO A 152 -16.51 -5.52 -15.44
N ALA A 153 -17.25 -5.73 -14.36
CA ALA A 153 -16.83 -5.31 -13.02
C ALA A 153 -15.80 -6.28 -12.39
N LYS A 154 -15.65 -7.49 -12.92
CA LYS A 154 -14.57 -8.42 -12.57
C LYS A 154 -13.99 -9.06 -13.82
N VAL A 155 -12.67 -9.15 -13.89
CA VAL A 155 -11.95 -9.84 -14.96
C VAL A 155 -10.85 -10.70 -14.36
N THR A 156 -10.78 -11.97 -14.75
CA THR A 156 -9.59 -12.81 -14.55
C THR A 156 -8.86 -12.99 -15.87
N TYR A 157 -7.55 -13.22 -15.82
CA TYR A 157 -6.70 -13.32 -16.99
C TYR A 157 -5.97 -14.65 -17.05
N TRP A 158 -5.77 -15.15 -18.26
CA TRP A 158 -4.84 -16.24 -18.53
C TRP A 158 -3.38 -15.78 -18.36
N PRO A 159 -2.41 -16.70 -18.18
CA PRO A 159 -0.98 -16.37 -18.16
C PRO A 159 -0.45 -15.70 -19.44
N ASN A 160 -1.21 -15.74 -20.55
CA ASN A 160 -0.89 -15.00 -21.78
C ASN A 160 -1.43 -13.55 -21.77
N GLY A 161 -2.32 -13.19 -20.83
CA GLY A 161 -2.83 -11.84 -20.58
C GLY A 161 -4.17 -11.55 -21.24
N ARG A 162 -4.75 -12.55 -21.92
CA ARG A 162 -6.11 -12.47 -22.42
C ARG A 162 -7.10 -12.70 -21.28
N PRO A 163 -8.27 -12.06 -21.30
CA PRO A 163 -9.34 -12.36 -20.35
C PRO A 163 -9.67 -13.85 -20.39
N ALA A 164 -9.76 -14.49 -19.24
CA ALA A 164 -10.25 -15.84 -19.06
C ALA A 164 -11.74 -15.83 -18.69
N ARG A 165 -12.13 -14.90 -17.83
CA ARG A 165 -13.52 -14.72 -17.38
C ARG A 165 -13.81 -13.25 -17.16
N ALA A 166 -14.97 -12.80 -17.60
CA ALA A 166 -15.46 -11.43 -17.43
C ALA A 166 -16.88 -11.48 -16.84
N SER A 167 -17.09 -10.85 -15.69
CA SER A 167 -18.39 -10.81 -15.01
C SER A 167 -18.95 -9.38 -15.04
N PHE A 168 -20.17 -9.24 -15.53
CA PHE A 168 -20.88 -7.97 -15.68
C PHE A 168 -21.98 -7.88 -14.63
N TYR A 169 -22.17 -6.69 -14.07
CA TYR A 169 -23.13 -6.46 -12.99
C TYR A 169 -24.01 -5.27 -13.32
N PHE A 170 -25.27 -5.32 -12.90
CA PHE A 170 -26.21 -4.22 -12.98
C PHE A 170 -26.96 -4.08 -11.65
N GLN A 171 -26.94 -2.87 -11.06
CA GLN A 171 -27.53 -2.60 -9.75
C GLN A 171 -27.04 -3.54 -8.62
N GLY A 172 -25.79 -3.99 -8.70
CA GLY A 172 -25.19 -4.91 -7.72
C GLY A 172 -25.44 -6.39 -8.00
N GLU A 173 -26.37 -6.71 -8.89
CA GLU A 173 -26.69 -8.07 -9.28
C GLU A 173 -25.83 -8.54 -10.46
N LEU A 174 -25.45 -9.81 -10.44
CA LEU A 174 -24.71 -10.44 -11.54
C LEU A 174 -25.63 -10.54 -12.76
N LEU A 175 -25.23 -9.92 -13.87
CA LEU A 175 -26.00 -9.92 -15.11
C LEU A 175 -25.59 -11.07 -16.03
N ILE A 176 -24.28 -11.19 -16.28
CA ILE A 176 -23.73 -12.19 -17.20
C ILE A 176 -22.27 -12.47 -16.88
N ILE A 177 -21.87 -13.72 -17.10
CA ILE A 177 -20.48 -14.15 -17.12
C ILE A 177 -20.16 -14.56 -18.55
N ARG A 178 -19.02 -14.09 -19.05
CA ARG A 178 -18.41 -14.58 -20.29
C ARG A 178 -17.10 -15.28 -19.96
N SER A 179 -16.91 -16.46 -20.53
CA SER A 179 -15.67 -17.23 -20.38
C SER A 179 -15.00 -17.38 -21.72
N TYR A 180 -13.67 -17.32 -21.73
CA TYR A 180 -12.86 -17.35 -22.94
C TYR A 180 -11.75 -18.40 -22.81
N ASP A 181 -11.46 -19.08 -23.90
CA ASP A 181 -10.25 -19.92 -23.97
C ASP A 181 -8.97 -19.08 -24.04
N GLU A 182 -7.81 -19.72 -24.01
CA GLU A 182 -6.51 -19.04 -24.11
C GLU A 182 -6.33 -18.31 -25.45
N SER A 183 -7.08 -18.67 -26.49
CA SER A 183 -7.10 -17.94 -27.76
C SER A 183 -7.99 -16.69 -27.70
N GLY A 184 -8.69 -16.45 -26.60
CA GLY A 184 -9.63 -15.33 -26.43
C GLY A 184 -10.96 -15.55 -27.14
N ARG A 185 -11.24 -16.77 -27.62
CA ARG A 185 -12.54 -17.13 -28.15
C ARG A 185 -13.49 -17.40 -26.99
N GLU A 186 -14.68 -16.82 -27.05
CA GLU A 186 -15.73 -17.05 -26.05
C GLU A 186 -16.20 -18.52 -26.15
N VAL A 187 -16.13 -19.24 -25.03
CA VAL A 187 -16.39 -20.70 -24.98
C VAL A 187 -17.68 -21.07 -24.25
N THR A 188 -18.16 -20.26 -23.31
CA THR A 188 -19.45 -20.50 -22.65
C THR A 188 -20.23 -19.21 -22.42
N PHE A 189 -21.54 -19.32 -22.65
CA PHE A 189 -22.58 -18.48 -22.10
C PHE A 189 -23.24 -19.35 -21.04
N ASP A 190 -22.84 -19.25 -19.76
CA ASP A 190 -23.61 -19.86 -18.68
C ASP A 190 -24.81 -18.94 -18.42
N PRO A 191 -26.06 -19.33 -18.75
CA PRO A 191 -27.21 -18.66 -18.19
C PRO A 191 -27.14 -18.90 -16.67
N ILE A 192 -27.37 -17.85 -15.89
CA ILE A 192 -27.53 -17.98 -14.45
C ILE A 192 -28.84 -18.78 -14.26
N ASP A 193 -28.73 -20.00 -13.70
CA ASP A 193 -29.88 -20.82 -13.28
C ASP A 193 -30.74 -20.10 -12.22
#